data_AF-A0A3R6NQM9-F1
#
_entry.id   AF-A0A3R6NQM9-F1
#
_cell.length_a   1.000
_cell.length_b   1.000
_cell.length_c   1.000
_cell.angle_alpha   90.00
_cell.angle_beta   90.00
_cell.angle_gamma   90.00
#
_symmetry.space_group_name_H-M   'P 1'
#
loop_
_entity.id
_entity.type
_entity.pdbx_description
1 polymer ?
#
loop_
_entity_poly.entity_id
_entity_poly.type
_entity_poly.pdbx_seq_one_letter_code
_entity_poly.pdbx_strand_id
1 'polypeptide(L)'
;MNGQSHPMVYVLIGRSQEDHLTGYVTNSEFLVFYPFFGITNMVQEVSNLMRDSLYFQAGPKKMVEHTILPKLRSRRLFIIEILYQQNHDWQGYIRGISSLSKCTFKSREEMKDKIKLEMDKRRDFRKTL
;
A
#
# COMPACT_ATOMS: atom_id res chain seq x y z
N MET A 1 -19.65 17.25 -11.44
CA MET A 1 -18.72 17.39 -10.29
C MET A 1 -17.63 16.34 -10.44
N ASN A 2 -16.42 16.74 -10.81
CA ASN A 2 -15.26 15.85 -10.87
C ASN A 2 -14.77 15.58 -9.44
N GLY A 3 -15.48 14.72 -8.71
CA GLY A 3 -15.10 14.27 -7.38
C GLY A 3 -13.96 13.26 -7.50
N GLN A 4 -12.73 13.75 -7.63
CA GLN A 4 -11.56 12.89 -7.48
C GLN A 4 -11.48 12.46 -6.02
N SER A 5 -11.92 11.24 -5.70
CA SER A 5 -11.63 10.63 -4.41
C SER A 5 -10.11 10.43 -4.33
N HIS A 6 -9.44 11.31 -3.60
CA HIS A 6 -8.02 11.17 -3.32
C HIS A 6 -7.81 9.99 -2.36
N PRO A 7 -6.81 9.13 -2.60
CA PRO A 7 -6.46 8.07 -1.66
C PRO A 7 -6.12 8.63 -0.30
N MET A 8 -6.74 8.07 0.73
CA MET A 8 -6.50 8.42 2.13
C MET A 8 -5.12 7.96 2.60
N VAL A 9 -4.75 6.75 2.18
CA VAL A 9 -3.50 6.10 2.57
C VAL A 9 -2.88 5.46 1.35
N TYR A 10 -1.57 5.67 1.22
CA TYR A 10 -0.73 4.97 0.27
C TYR A 10 0.12 3.95 1.00
N VAL A 11 0.17 2.73 0.48
CA VAL A 11 1.05 1.67 0.97
C VAL A 11 2.01 1.29 -0.15
N LEU A 12 3.28 1.63 -0.02
CA LEU A 12 4.32 1.17 -0.92
C LEU A 12 4.81 -0.19 -0.43
N ILE A 13 4.76 -1.21 -1.28
CA ILE A 13 5.12 -2.58 -0.91
C ILE A 13 6.30 -3.08 -1.77
N GLY A 14 7.25 -3.71 -1.09
CA GLY A 14 8.35 -4.46 -1.66
C GLY A 14 8.60 -5.77 -0.92
N ARG A 15 9.78 -6.34 -1.16
CA ARG A 15 10.30 -7.52 -0.46
C ARG A 15 11.65 -7.21 0.14
N SER A 16 11.88 -7.75 1.33
CA SER A 16 13.20 -7.75 1.97
C SER A 16 14.10 -8.81 1.34
N GLN A 17 15.37 -8.87 1.76
CA GLN A 17 16.32 -9.89 1.32
C GLN A 17 15.91 -11.31 1.76
N GLU A 18 15.16 -11.43 2.86
CA GLU A 18 14.63 -12.68 3.41
C GLU A 18 13.26 -13.06 2.79
N ASP A 19 12.87 -12.41 1.69
CA ASP A 19 11.59 -12.62 1.00
C ASP A 19 10.34 -12.23 1.82
N HIS A 20 10.51 -11.56 2.95
CA HIS A 20 9.41 -11.01 3.75
C HIS A 20 8.82 -9.74 3.13
N LEU A 21 7.49 -9.60 3.19
CA LEU A 21 6.76 -8.39 2.82
C LEU A 21 7.24 -7.20 3.66
N THR A 22 7.62 -6.11 3.03
CA THR A 22 8.04 -4.88 3.74
C THR A 22 7.74 -3.65 2.90
N GLY A 23 7.64 -2.49 3.53
CA GLY A 23 7.23 -1.28 2.83
C GLY A 23 7.00 -0.11 3.74
N TYR A 24 6.24 0.86 3.22
CA TYR A 24 5.85 2.08 3.92
C TYR A 24 4.37 2.34 3.81
N VAL A 25 3.78 2.82 4.89
CA VAL A 25 2.46 3.45 4.92
C VAL A 25 2.63 4.96 5.02
N THR A 26 1.92 5.72 4.19
CA THR A 26 1.91 7.19 4.24
C THR A 26 0.50 7.73 4.03
N ASN A 27 0.25 8.91 4.59
CA ASN A 27 -0.99 9.65 4.37
C ASN A 27 -1.05 10.25 2.95
N SER A 28 -2.23 10.77 2.61
CA SER A 28 -2.53 11.39 1.31
C SER A 28 -1.63 12.58 0.95
N GLU A 29 -1.09 13.26 1.97
CA GLU A 29 -0.25 14.44 1.83
C GLU A 29 1.25 14.14 1.67
N PHE A 30 1.66 12.87 1.81
CA PHE A 30 3.06 12.43 1.85
C PHE A 30 3.92 13.11 2.93
N LEU A 31 3.35 13.31 4.13
CA LEU A 31 4.05 13.97 5.25
C LEU A 31 4.72 12.99 6.22
N VAL A 32 4.20 11.77 6.32
CA VAL A 32 4.61 10.77 7.32
C VAL A 32 4.77 9.41 6.67
N PHE A 33 5.85 8.71 7.00
CA PHE A 33 6.17 7.40 6.44
C PHE A 33 6.43 6.40 7.56
N TYR A 34 5.55 5.43 7.71
CA TYR A 34 5.65 4.38 8.72
C TYR A 34 6.17 3.10 8.06
N PRO A 35 7.39 2.64 8.39
CA PRO A 35 7.90 1.37 7.88
C PRO A 35 7.06 0.21 8.43
N PHE A 36 6.88 -0.84 7.65
CA PHE A 36 6.25 -2.07 8.13
C PHE A 36 7.00 -3.34 7.69
N PHE A 37 6.82 -4.40 8.48
CA PHE A 37 7.33 -5.74 8.23
C PHE A 37 6.21 -6.78 8.38
N GLY A 38 5.82 -7.40 7.28
CA GLY A 38 4.70 -8.33 7.23
C GLY A 38 3.33 -7.66 7.13
N ILE A 39 2.33 -8.45 6.74
CA ILE A 39 0.98 -7.95 6.42
C ILE A 39 0.22 -7.49 7.66
N THR A 40 0.43 -8.14 8.81
CA THR A 40 -0.23 -7.78 10.07
C THR A 40 0.21 -6.41 10.56
N ASN A 41 1.51 -6.13 10.54
CA ASN A 41 2.04 -4.82 10.91
C ASN A 41 1.63 -3.74 9.90
N MET A 42 1.62 -4.04 8.59
CA MET A 42 1.07 -3.14 7.58
C MET A 42 -0.38 -2.70 7.92
N VAL A 43 -1.26 -3.66 8.26
CA VAL A 43 -2.65 -3.36 8.66
C VAL A 43 -2.70 -2.51 9.92
N GLN A 44 -1.81 -2.77 10.89
CA GLN A 44 -1.73 -1.96 12.11
C GLN A 44 -1.36 -0.51 11.79
N GLU A 45 -0.34 -0.27 10.97
CA GLU A 45 0.10 1.09 10.61
C GLU A 45 -0.97 1.86 9.84
N VAL A 46 -1.65 1.19 8.89
CA VAL A 46 -2.82 1.81 8.21
C VAL A 46 -3.91 2.15 9.22
N SER A 47 -4.24 1.25 10.15
CA SER A 47 -5.28 1.47 11.16
C SER A 47 -4.91 2.62 12.09
N ASN A 48 -3.64 2.73 12.48
CA ASN A 48 -3.13 3.84 13.29
C ASN A 48 -3.27 5.17 12.54
N LEU A 49 -2.90 5.18 11.27
CA LEU A 49 -3.00 6.38 10.43
C LEU A 49 -4.46 6.82 10.22
N MET A 50 -5.38 5.87 10.08
CA MET A 50 -6.81 6.15 9.89
C MET A 50 -7.56 6.46 11.18
N ARG A 51 -6.99 6.17 12.37
CA ARG A 51 -7.67 6.31 13.66
C ARG A 51 -8.22 7.72 13.89
N ASP A 52 -7.45 8.73 13.52
CA ASP A 52 -7.75 10.13 13.83
C ASP A 52 -8.28 10.91 12.62
N SER A 53 -8.56 10.24 11.50
CA SER A 53 -8.87 10.90 10.23
C SER A 53 -10.11 10.33 9.57
N LEU A 54 -11.21 11.10 9.70
CA LEU A 54 -12.50 10.78 9.08
C LEU A 54 -12.46 10.95 7.55
N TYR A 55 -11.64 11.86 7.03
CA TYR A 55 -11.57 12.17 5.60
C TYR A 55 -10.18 12.70 5.22
N PHE A 56 -9.28 11.84 4.75
CA PHE A 56 -8.06 12.32 4.08
C PHE A 56 -8.40 12.72 2.64
N GLN A 57 -9.00 13.90 2.48
CA GLN A 57 -9.28 14.50 1.17
C GLN A 57 -8.17 15.46 0.71
N ALA A 58 -7.05 15.52 1.46
CA ALA A 58 -5.96 16.41 1.15
C ALA A 58 -5.08 15.83 0.03
N GLY A 59 -4.79 16.64 -0.98
CA GLY A 59 -3.84 16.29 -2.03
C GLY A 59 -2.38 16.30 -1.53
N PRO A 60 -1.45 15.76 -2.33
CA PRO A 60 -0.03 15.80 -1.99
C PRO A 60 0.44 17.23 -1.81
N LYS A 61 1.04 17.54 -0.64
CA LYS A 61 1.48 18.91 -0.34
C LYS A 61 2.69 19.31 -1.19
N LYS A 62 3.70 18.44 -1.27
CA LYS A 62 4.95 18.60 -2.06
C LYS A 62 5.59 17.24 -2.34
N MET A 63 6.49 17.16 -3.31
CA MET A 63 7.41 16.02 -3.44
C MET A 63 8.44 16.12 -2.32
N VAL A 64 8.47 15.12 -1.42
CA VAL A 64 9.39 15.08 -0.28
C VAL A 64 10.34 13.90 -0.46
N GLU A 65 11.64 14.18 -0.46
CA GLU A 65 12.66 13.15 -0.38
C GLU A 65 12.92 12.81 1.09
N HIS A 66 12.77 11.53 1.46
CA HIS A 66 13.00 11.06 2.82
C HIS A 66 14.32 10.28 2.90
N THR A 67 15.34 10.90 3.49
CA THR A 67 16.70 10.34 3.61
C THR A 67 16.79 9.14 4.57
N ILE A 68 15.82 8.96 5.46
CA ILE A 68 15.91 8.05 6.62
C ILE A 68 15.22 6.69 6.36
N LEU A 69 14.55 6.52 5.23
CA LEU A 69 13.79 5.30 4.97
C LEU A 69 14.71 4.16 4.47
N PRO A 70 14.67 2.95 5.06
CA PRO A 70 15.44 1.82 4.55
C PRO A 70 15.16 1.57 3.06
N LYS A 71 16.18 1.65 2.21
CA LYS A 71 15.97 1.44 0.76
C LYS A 71 15.30 0.09 0.51
N LEU A 72 14.10 0.11 -0.06
CA LEU A 72 13.41 -1.10 -0.52
C LEU A 72 14.18 -1.67 -1.71
N ARG A 73 15.02 -2.68 -1.46
CA ARG A 73 15.78 -3.36 -2.50
C ARG A 73 14.90 -4.39 -3.24
N SER A 74 13.81 -3.92 -3.85
CA SER A 74 12.92 -4.76 -4.67
C SER A 74 12.91 -4.27 -6.12
N ARG A 75 13.11 -5.18 -7.07
CA ARG A 75 12.96 -4.90 -8.51
C ARG A 75 11.51 -4.69 -8.94
N ARG A 76 10.55 -4.98 -8.06
CA ARG A 76 9.12 -4.88 -8.34
C ARG A 76 8.39 -4.32 -7.12
N LEU A 77 8.08 -3.03 -7.19
CA LEU A 77 7.31 -2.30 -6.19
C LEU A 77 5.85 -2.20 -6.67
N PHE A 78 4.92 -2.19 -5.73
CA PHE A 78 3.52 -1.94 -6.02
C PHE A 78 2.92 -1.06 -4.91
N ILE A 79 1.85 -0.35 -5.25
CA ILE A 79 1.22 0.65 -4.39
C ILE A 79 -0.21 0.21 -4.10
N ILE A 80 -0.64 0.33 -2.86
CA ILE A 80 -2.04 0.23 -2.46
C ILE A 80 -2.53 1.64 -2.17
N GLU A 81 -3.65 1.99 -2.77
CA GLU A 81 -4.37 3.23 -2.51
C GLU A 81 -5.67 2.87 -1.79
N ILE A 82 -5.77 3.23 -0.51
CA ILE A 82 -6.98 3.07 0.29
C ILE A 82 -7.77 4.36 0.18
N LEU A 83 -9.02 4.29 -0.31
CA LEU A 83 -9.84 5.45 -0.64
C LEU A 83 -10.78 5.88 0.47
N TYR A 84 -11.40 4.92 1.17
CA TYR A 84 -12.32 5.21 2.27
C TYR A 84 -12.59 3.95 3.10
N GLN A 85 -13.11 4.19 4.30
CA GLN A 85 -13.64 3.17 5.20
C GLN A 85 -15.17 3.16 5.14
N GLN A 86 -15.77 2.02 4.82
CA GLN A 86 -17.22 1.81 4.85
C GLN A 86 -17.51 0.54 5.64
N ASN A 87 -18.47 0.58 6.56
CA ASN A 87 -18.85 -0.57 7.40
C ASN A 87 -17.65 -1.21 8.13
N HIS A 88 -16.75 -0.39 8.68
CA HIS A 88 -15.50 -0.84 9.31
C HIS A 88 -14.53 -1.60 8.39
N ASP A 89 -14.65 -1.42 7.08
CA ASP A 89 -13.79 -2.08 6.11
C ASP A 89 -13.19 -1.13 5.09
N TRP A 90 -12.06 -1.52 4.50
CA TRP A 90 -11.30 -0.68 3.59
C TRP A 90 -11.61 -0.98 2.14
N GLN A 91 -11.74 0.07 1.35
CA GLN A 91 -11.92 -0.02 -0.09
C GLN A 91 -10.87 0.80 -0.81
N GLY A 92 -10.45 0.31 -1.97
CA GLY A 92 -9.38 0.94 -2.71
C GLY A 92 -8.92 0.13 -3.89
N TYR A 93 -7.66 0.33 -4.29
CA TYR A 93 -7.06 -0.38 -5.40
C TYR A 93 -5.55 -0.59 -5.23
N ILE A 94 -5.04 -1.56 -5.97
CA ILE A 94 -3.63 -1.95 -6.02
C ILE A 94 -3.10 -1.62 -7.42
N ARG A 95 -1.96 -0.93 -7.50
CA ARG A 95 -1.24 -0.57 -8.74
C ARG A 95 0.19 -1.12 -8.74
N GLY A 96 0.78 -1.35 -9.91
CA GLY A 96 2.14 -1.92 -10.03
C GLY A 96 2.17 -3.45 -9.99
N ILE A 97 1.01 -4.07 -10.24
CA ILE A 97 0.89 -5.48 -10.64
C ILE A 97 1.38 -5.58 -12.09
N SER A 98 1.85 -6.74 -12.53
CA SER A 98 2.42 -6.98 -13.88
C SER A 98 1.52 -6.60 -15.07
N SER A 99 0.30 -6.13 -14.84
CA SER A 99 -0.58 -5.51 -15.81
C SER A 99 -0.77 -4.03 -15.46
N LEU A 100 -0.80 -3.17 -16.49
CA LEU A 100 -1.17 -1.76 -16.43
C LEU A 100 -2.57 -1.48 -15.84
N SER A 101 -3.28 -2.49 -15.32
CA SER A 101 -4.62 -2.41 -14.77
C SER A 101 -4.62 -2.24 -13.26
N LYS A 102 -5.45 -1.30 -12.78
CA LYS A 102 -5.76 -1.13 -11.35
C LYS A 102 -6.60 -2.32 -10.90
N CYS A 103 -6.22 -2.97 -9.80
CA CYS A 103 -7.03 -4.04 -9.19
C CYS A 103 -7.77 -3.48 -7.97
N THR A 104 -9.10 -3.40 -8.01
CA THR A 104 -9.91 -2.87 -6.90
C THR A 104 -10.02 -3.90 -5.77
N PHE A 105 -10.23 -3.46 -4.53
CA PHE A 105 -10.63 -4.32 -3.41
C PHE A 105 -11.73 -3.63 -2.59
N LYS A 106 -12.59 -4.44 -1.97
CA LYS A 106 -13.78 -3.99 -1.22
C LYS A 106 -13.73 -4.32 0.27
N SER A 107 -12.71 -5.08 0.70
CA SER A 107 -12.48 -5.40 2.11
C SER A 107 -10.99 -5.54 2.41
N ARG A 108 -10.64 -5.48 3.71
CA ARG A 108 -9.30 -5.76 4.22
C ARG A 108 -8.84 -7.18 3.89
N GLU A 109 -9.74 -8.17 4.00
CA GLU A 109 -9.39 -9.55 3.67
C GLU A 109 -9.15 -9.73 2.17
N GLU A 110 -9.99 -9.13 1.30
CA GLU A 110 -9.76 -9.17 -0.14
C GLU A 110 -8.43 -8.50 -0.51
N MET A 111 -8.10 -7.37 0.11
CA MET A 111 -6.80 -6.72 -0.05
C MET A 111 -5.66 -7.66 0.35
N LYS A 112 -5.76 -8.33 1.50
CA LYS A 112 -4.74 -9.25 2.00
C LYS A 112 -4.52 -10.43 1.05
N ASP A 113 -5.59 -11.01 0.53
CA ASP A 113 -5.50 -12.13 -0.40
C ASP A 113 -4.90 -11.71 -1.74
N LYS A 114 -5.23 -10.51 -2.23
CA LYS A 114 -4.62 -9.97 -3.45
C LYS A 114 -3.13 -9.66 -3.28
N ILE A 115 -2.72 -9.14 -2.13
CA ILE A 115 -1.30 -8.96 -1.80
C ILE A 115 -0.58 -10.31 -1.80
N LYS A 116 -1.13 -11.33 -1.14
CA LYS A 116 -0.55 -12.67 -1.10
C LYS A 116 -0.43 -13.28 -2.48
N LEU A 117 -1.51 -13.26 -3.27
CA LEU A 117 -1.51 -13.76 -4.65
C LEU A 117 -0.45 -13.06 -5.50
N GLU A 118 -0.32 -11.74 -5.36
CA GLU A 118 0.71 -10.99 -6.07
C GLU A 118 2.13 -11.36 -5.63
N MET A 119 2.32 -11.67 -4.34
CA MET A 119 3.57 -12.17 -3.82
C MET A 119 3.89 -13.60 -4.28
N ASP A 120 2.88 -14.46 -4.38
CA ASP A 120 3.05 -15.88 -4.75
C ASP A 120 3.33 -16.05 -6.25
N LYS A 121 2.58 -15.35 -7.12
CA LYS A 121 2.87 -15.27 -8.57
C LYS A 121 4.32 -14.86 -8.85
N ARG A 122 4.91 -14.06 -7.95
CA ARG A 122 6.28 -13.55 -8.07
C ARG A 122 7.33 -14.50 -7.50
N ARG A 123 6.94 -15.50 -6.71
CA ARG A 123 7.83 -16.58 -6.23
C ARG A 123 8.07 -17.62 -7.33
N ASP A 124 7.04 -17.97 -8.10
CA ASP A 124 7.11 -19.00 -9.12
C ASP A 124 7.97 -18.61 -10.33
N PHE A 125 8.01 -17.31 -10.67
CA PHE A 125 8.88 -16.77 -11.72
C PHE A 125 10.38 -16.85 -11.39
N ARG A 126 10.76 -16.98 -10.11
CA ARG A 126 12.17 -17.15 -9.70
C ARG A 126 12.65 -18.60 -9.74
N LYS A 127 11.75 -19.58 -9.84
CA LYS A 127 12.09 -21.00 -9.95
C LYS A 127 12.28 -21.49 -11.38
N THR A 128 11.98 -20.64 -12.37
CA THR A 128 12.01 -20.95 -13.80
C THR A 128 13.22 -20.36 -14.55
N LEU A 129 14.19 -19.81 -13.80
CA LEU A 129 15.51 -19.35 -14.27
C LEU A 129 16.59 -20.05 -13.46
#